data_AF-A0AAN7TZH2-F1
#
_entry.id   AF-A0AAN7TZH2-F1
#
_cell.length_a   1.000
_cell.length_b   1.000
_cell.length_c   1.000
_cell.angle_alpha   90.00
_cell.angle_beta   90.00
_cell.angle_gamma   90.00
#
_symmetry.space_group_name_H-M   'P 1'
#
loop_
_entity.id
_entity.type
_entity.pdbx_description
1 polymer ?
#
loop_
_entity_poly.entity_id
_entity_poly.type
_entity_poly.pdbx_seq_one_letter_code
_entity_poly.pdbx_strand_id
1 'polypeptide(L)'
;MPVIRCDALPSHDDEIQKDALITPEDASKTLLSSPYALPEVGIDRSDPLGLQGGETVAVEMTDATPGYCPQNGKLVGLSKRRIVVELGNGIRVHFPRVGYAVFAMRENGKG
;
A
#
# COMPACT_ATOMS: atom_id res chain seq x y z
N MET A 1 -28.86 -33.07 1.92
CA MET A 1 -27.88 -31.96 2.01
C MET A 1 -27.80 -31.55 3.47
N PRO A 2 -26.69 -31.77 4.19
CA PRO A 2 -26.58 -31.32 5.58
C PRO A 2 -26.43 -29.80 5.62
N VAL A 3 -27.16 -29.16 6.52
CA VAL A 3 -27.11 -27.72 6.79
C VAL A 3 -25.96 -27.49 7.77
N ILE A 4 -24.90 -26.79 7.36
CA ILE A 4 -23.84 -26.37 8.29
C ILE A 4 -24.45 -25.29 9.18
N ARG A 5 -24.60 -25.58 10.49
CA ARG A 5 -24.99 -24.58 11.49
C ARG A 5 -23.83 -23.60 11.67
N CYS A 6 -24.10 -22.30 11.74
CA CYS A 6 -23.09 -21.27 11.99
C CYS A 6 -22.27 -21.53 13.28
N ASP A 7 -22.85 -22.26 14.23
CA ASP A 7 -22.23 -22.62 15.51
C ASP A 7 -21.13 -23.70 15.39
N ALA A 8 -20.90 -24.26 14.19
CA ALA A 8 -19.87 -25.24 13.91
C ALA A 8 -18.56 -24.61 13.39
N LEU A 9 -18.51 -23.28 13.23
CA LEU A 9 -17.28 -22.58 12.91
C LEU A 9 -16.44 -22.41 14.19
N PRO A 10 -15.11 -22.60 14.14
CA PRO A 10 -14.24 -22.30 15.26
C PRO A 10 -14.49 -20.87 15.74
N SER A 11 -14.87 -20.70 17.01
CA SER A 11 -14.90 -19.39 17.64
C SER A 11 -13.48 -18.89 17.82
N HIS A 12 -13.28 -17.59 17.66
CA HIS A 12 -12.01 -16.98 18.01
C HIS A 12 -11.74 -17.21 19.49
N ASP A 13 -10.57 -17.79 19.81
CA ASP A 13 -10.09 -17.97 21.17
C ASP A 13 -9.15 -16.81 21.49
N ASP A 14 -9.64 -15.86 22.27
CA ASP A 14 -8.92 -14.64 22.65
C ASP A 14 -7.65 -14.93 23.46
N GLU A 15 -7.54 -16.11 24.11
CA GLU A 15 -6.34 -16.49 24.86
C GLU A 15 -5.16 -16.84 23.95
N ILE A 16 -5.41 -17.29 22.71
CA ILE A 16 -4.36 -17.64 21.75
C ILE A 16 -3.59 -16.39 21.26
N GLN A 17 -4.22 -15.21 21.27
CA GLN A 17 -3.64 -13.98 20.71
C GLN A 17 -3.27 -12.92 21.75
N LYS A 18 -3.62 -13.11 23.03
CA LYS A 18 -3.47 -12.09 24.07
C LYS A 18 -2.08 -11.45 24.15
N ASP A 19 -1.02 -12.25 23.96
CA ASP A 19 0.37 -11.79 23.99
C ASP A 19 0.93 -11.38 22.61
N ALA A 20 0.14 -11.56 21.54
CA ALA A 20 0.50 -11.20 20.17
C ALA A 20 -0.07 -9.83 19.74
N LEU A 21 -0.94 -9.22 20.57
CA LEU A 21 -1.54 -7.92 20.28
C LEU A 21 -0.55 -6.79 20.61
N ILE A 22 -0.33 -5.90 19.64
CA ILE A 22 0.38 -4.64 19.83
C ILE A 22 -0.62 -3.48 19.74
N THR A 23 -0.37 -2.41 20.48
CA THR A 23 -1.19 -1.20 20.37
C THR A 23 -0.93 -0.49 19.04
N PRO A 24 -1.89 0.29 18.50
CA PRO A 24 -1.66 1.11 17.31
C PRO A 24 -0.48 2.08 17.47
N GLU A 25 -0.28 2.61 18.67
CA GLU A 25 0.81 3.52 19.00
C GLU A 25 2.17 2.81 18.94
N ASP A 26 2.27 1.63 19.55
CA ASP A 26 3.48 0.81 19.51
C ASP A 26 3.79 0.32 18.10
N ALA A 27 2.76 -0.07 17.33
CA ALA A 27 2.90 -0.44 15.93
C ALA A 27 3.45 0.72 15.10
N SER A 28 2.88 1.92 15.26
CA SER A 28 3.31 3.12 14.54
C SER A 28 4.76 3.48 14.88
N LYS A 29 5.12 3.47 16.16
CA LYS A 29 6.49 3.72 16.62
C LYS A 29 7.47 2.70 16.06
N THR A 30 7.10 1.42 16.06
CA THR A 30 7.93 0.34 15.54
C THR A 30 8.15 0.51 14.04
N LEU A 31 7.08 0.75 13.26
CA LEU A 31 7.17 0.93 11.82
C LEU A 31 8.01 2.15 11.42
N LEU A 32 7.81 3.29 12.08
CA LEU A 32 8.51 4.54 11.74
C LEU A 32 9.99 4.53 12.15
N SER A 33 10.38 3.70 13.11
CA SER A 33 11.78 3.58 13.56
C SER A 33 12.53 2.42 12.88
N SER A 34 11.82 1.54 12.17
CA SER A 34 12.42 0.39 11.52
C SER A 34 13.14 0.77 10.22
N PRO A 35 14.30 0.17 9.91
CA PRO A 35 14.89 0.28 8.59
C PRO A 35 14.01 -0.40 7.55
N TYR A 36 14.11 0.03 6.29
CA TYR A 36 13.44 -0.68 5.20
C TYR A 36 13.98 -2.10 5.06
N ALA A 37 13.09 -3.09 5.01
CA ALA A 37 13.47 -4.47 4.71
C ALA A 37 14.12 -4.62 3.33
N LEU A 38 13.77 -3.75 2.38
CA LEU A 38 14.38 -3.67 1.06
C LEU A 38 14.85 -2.23 0.79
N PRO A 39 16.16 -1.93 0.90
CA PRO A 39 16.69 -0.58 0.75
C PRO A 39 16.42 0.03 -0.63
N GLU A 40 16.57 -0.78 -1.68
CA GLU A 40 16.37 -0.38 -3.08
C GLU A 40 15.24 -1.20 -3.71
N VAL A 41 14.17 -0.52 -4.13
CA VAL A 41 13.06 -1.16 -4.84
C VAL A 41 13.29 -1.12 -6.36
N GLY A 42 13.82 0.00 -6.85
CA GLY A 42 14.19 0.22 -8.25
C GLY A 42 13.02 0.60 -9.16
N ILE A 43 13.35 1.30 -10.25
CA ILE A 43 12.43 1.63 -11.35
C ILE A 43 12.83 0.84 -12.58
N ASP A 44 11.95 -0.03 -13.06
CA ASP A 44 12.10 -0.69 -14.34
C ASP A 44 11.81 0.31 -15.47
N ARG A 45 12.85 0.72 -16.19
CA ARG A 45 12.74 1.66 -17.32
C ARG A 45 11.94 1.09 -18.50
N SER A 46 11.72 -0.22 -18.53
CA SER A 46 10.88 -0.88 -19.53
C SER A 46 9.41 -1.00 -19.09
N ASP A 47 9.05 -0.47 -17.91
CA ASP A 47 7.65 -0.45 -17.48
C ASP A 47 6.80 0.37 -18.46
N PRO A 48 5.67 -0.15 -18.93
CA PRO A 48 4.87 0.49 -19.98
C PRO A 48 4.27 1.84 -19.57
N LEU A 49 4.27 2.18 -18.28
CA LEU A 49 3.76 3.49 -17.82
C LEU A 49 4.76 4.62 -18.06
N GLY A 50 6.05 4.32 -18.25
CA GLY A 50 7.09 5.32 -18.52
C GLY A 50 7.33 6.34 -17.39
N LEU A 51 6.78 6.10 -16.19
CA LEU A 51 6.95 6.98 -15.03
C LEU A 51 8.38 6.91 -14.49
N GLN A 52 8.85 8.03 -13.94
CA GLN A 52 10.21 8.15 -13.44
C GLN A 52 10.25 8.10 -11.91
N GLY A 53 11.33 7.51 -11.38
CA GLY A 53 11.58 7.54 -9.94
C GLY A 53 11.71 8.97 -9.43
N GLY A 54 11.11 9.25 -8.29
CA GLY A 54 11.10 10.57 -7.67
C GLY A 54 9.90 11.44 -8.04
N GLU A 55 9.11 11.08 -9.05
CA GLU A 55 7.89 11.82 -9.40
C GLU A 55 6.82 11.71 -8.30
N THR A 56 6.05 12.78 -8.11
CA THR A 56 4.86 12.74 -7.26
C THR A 56 3.74 12.03 -8.02
N VAL A 57 3.17 11.01 -7.40
CA VAL A 57 2.12 10.17 -7.99
C VAL A 57 0.95 9.98 -7.03
N ALA A 58 -0.20 9.64 -7.60
CA ALA A 58 -1.38 9.15 -6.88
C ALA A 58 -1.64 7.69 -7.29
N VAL A 59 -1.88 6.82 -6.31
CA VAL A 59 -2.30 5.43 -6.54
C VAL A 59 -3.74 5.27 -6.09
N GLU A 60 -4.59 4.72 -6.95
CA GLU A 60 -6.02 4.55 -6.71
C GLU A 60 -6.46 3.10 -6.98
N MET A 61 -7.48 2.66 -6.25
CA MET A 61 -8.18 1.40 -6.52
C MET A 61 -9.07 1.53 -7.76
N THR A 62 -9.01 0.56 -8.66
CA THR A 62 -9.77 0.62 -9.93
C THR A 62 -11.24 0.24 -9.79
N ASP A 63 -11.62 -0.36 -8.67
CA ASP A 63 -12.99 -0.74 -8.32
C ASP A 63 -13.69 0.28 -7.39
N ALA A 64 -12.98 1.34 -6.99
CA ALA A 64 -13.54 2.48 -6.27
C ALA A 64 -13.96 3.61 -7.22
N THR A 65 -14.78 4.54 -6.72
CA THR A 65 -15.04 5.81 -7.42
C THR A 65 -13.72 6.54 -7.65
N PRO A 66 -13.39 6.98 -8.89
CA PRO A 66 -12.16 7.71 -9.16
C PRO A 66 -11.98 8.93 -8.25
N GLY A 67 -10.77 9.13 -7.73
CA GLY A 67 -10.45 10.18 -6.76
C GLY A 67 -10.95 9.92 -5.34
N TYR A 68 -11.58 8.77 -5.06
CA TYR A 68 -12.01 8.40 -3.72
C TYR A 68 -10.83 7.77 -2.96
N CYS A 69 -10.23 8.56 -2.06
CA CYS A 69 -9.08 8.19 -1.22
C CYS A 69 -7.81 7.76 -1.99
N PRO A 70 -7.26 8.60 -2.89
CA PRO A 70 -5.97 8.33 -3.52
C PRO A 70 -4.83 8.32 -2.49
N GLN A 71 -3.90 7.38 -2.66
CA GLN A 71 -2.66 7.39 -1.90
C GLN A 71 -1.59 8.19 -2.65
N ASN A 72 -1.28 9.37 -2.14
CA ASN A 72 -0.32 10.30 -2.74
C ASN A 72 1.08 10.14 -2.14
N GLY A 73 2.11 10.24 -2.98
CA GLY A 73 3.49 10.28 -2.52
C GLY A 73 4.50 10.23 -3.65
N LYS A 74 5.76 9.97 -3.29
CA LYS A 74 6.89 9.90 -4.22
C LYS A 74 7.04 8.48 -4.79
N LEU A 75 7.10 8.34 -6.11
CA LEU A 75 7.34 7.05 -6.75
C LEU A 75 8.79 6.58 -6.48
N VAL A 76 8.94 5.48 -5.74
CA VAL A 76 10.26 4.91 -5.40
C VAL A 76 10.46 3.51 -5.94
N GLY A 77 9.40 2.88 -6.46
CA GLY A 77 9.49 1.58 -7.11
C GLY A 77 8.43 1.37 -8.18
N LEU A 78 8.85 0.81 -9.32
CA LEU A 78 7.97 0.54 -10.45
C LEU A 78 8.46 -0.69 -11.20
N SER A 79 7.57 -1.65 -11.43
CA SER A 79 7.85 -2.86 -12.19
C SER A 79 6.54 -3.48 -12.68
N LYS A 80 6.67 -4.52 -13.52
CA LYS A 80 5.55 -5.35 -13.99
C LYS A 80 4.68 -5.97 -12.88
N ARG A 81 5.16 -6.03 -11.62
CA ARG A 81 4.46 -6.69 -10.51
C ARG A 81 3.92 -5.73 -9.46
N ARG A 82 4.60 -4.60 -9.24
CA ARG A 82 4.31 -3.70 -8.11
C ARG A 82 4.61 -2.24 -8.41
N ILE A 83 3.86 -1.39 -7.72
CA ILE A 83 4.09 0.05 -7.60
C ILE A 83 4.47 0.30 -6.14
N VAL A 84 5.47 1.15 -5.88
CA VAL A 84 5.87 1.50 -4.52
C VAL A 84 5.97 3.01 -4.38
N VAL A 85 5.21 3.54 -3.43
CA VAL A 85 5.10 4.97 -3.15
C VAL A 85 5.60 5.24 -1.74
N GLU A 86 6.50 6.21 -1.61
CA GLU A 86 6.96 6.74 -0.33
C GLU A 86 6.07 7.92 0.08
N LEU A 87 5.43 7.78 1.23
CA LEU A 87 4.55 8.79 1.81
C LEU A 87 5.36 9.91 2.49
N GLY A 88 4.70 11.02 2.83
CA GLY A 88 5.35 12.15 3.50
C GLY A 88 5.96 11.83 4.87
N ASN A 89 5.52 10.74 5.52
CA ASN A 89 6.09 10.24 6.78
C ASN A 89 7.21 9.19 6.58
N GLY A 90 7.65 8.96 5.34
CA GLY A 90 8.69 7.98 5.01
C GLY A 90 8.21 6.53 4.91
N ILE A 91 6.93 6.23 5.11
CA ILE A 91 6.46 4.85 4.89
C ILE A 91 6.42 4.55 3.40
N ARG A 92 6.94 3.38 3.00
CA ARG A 92 6.83 2.86 1.63
C ARG A 92 5.68 1.88 1.54
N VAL A 93 4.65 2.23 0.77
CA VAL A 93 3.48 1.39 0.55
C VAL A 93 3.64 0.65 -0.78
N HIS A 94 3.43 -0.66 -0.74
CA HIS A 94 3.54 -1.54 -1.90
C HIS A 94 2.15 -1.89 -2.42
N PHE A 95 1.91 -1.62 -3.70
CA PHE A 95 0.65 -1.95 -4.38
C PHE A 95 0.91 -2.99 -5.47
N PRO A 96 0.05 -4.01 -5.60
CA PRO A 96 0.05 -4.85 -6.80
C PRO A 96 -0.40 -4.02 -8.01
N ARG A 97 -0.03 -4.46 -9.23
CA ARG A 97 -0.48 -3.81 -10.47
C ARG A 97 -1.95 -4.06 -10.79
N VAL A 98 -2.50 -5.18 -10.35
CA VAL A 98 -3.90 -5.55 -10.61
C VAL A 98 -4.77 -4.90 -9.54
N GLY A 99 -5.86 -4.24 -9.95
CA GLY A 99 -6.78 -3.55 -9.05
C GLY A 99 -6.34 -2.14 -8.66
N TYR A 100 -5.17 -1.68 -9.12
CA TYR A 100 -4.65 -0.35 -8.82
C TYR A 100 -4.13 0.36 -10.07
N ALA A 101 -4.49 1.63 -10.20
CA ALA A 101 -3.93 2.55 -11.19
C ALA A 101 -2.99 3.53 -10.51
N VAL A 102 -1.99 4.02 -11.26
CA VAL A 102 -1.07 5.07 -10.79
C VAL A 102 -1.02 6.20 -11.80
N PHE A 103 -1.08 7.42 -11.28
CA PHE A 103 -1.15 8.65 -12.07
C PHE A 103 -0.04 9.60 -11.65
N ALA A 104 0.66 10.20 -12.62
CA ALA A 104 1.56 11.31 -12.34
C ALA A 104 0.73 12.53 -11.93
N MET A 105 1.09 13.12 -10.79
CA MET A 105 0.46 14.36 -10.33
C MET A 105 1.17 15.53 -10.99
N ARG A 106 0.46 16.25 -11.86
CA ARG A 106 0.93 17.54 -12.35
C ARG A 106 0.55 18.62 -11.35
N GLU A 107 1.49 19.50 -11.01
CA GLU A 107 1.11 20.78 -10.39
C GLU A 107 0.16 21.49 -11.35
N ASN A 108 -1.06 21.75 -10.91
CA ASN A 108 -1.96 22.62 -11.64
C ASN A 108 -1.31 24.01 -11.70
N GLY A 109 -0.81 24.38 -12.88
CA GLY A 109 -0.47 25.75 -13.18
C GLY A 109 -1.67 26.63 -12.87
N LYS A 110 -1.46 27.65 -12.02
CA LYS A 110 -2.39 28.76 -11.86
C LYS A 110 -2.59 29.39 -13.24
N GLY A 111 -3.77 29.21 -13.81
CA GLY A 111 -4.29 30.00 -14.93
C GLY A 111 -5.15 31.13 -14.40
#